data_AF-A0A8V0Z7Q9-F1
#
_entry.id   AF-A0A8V0Z7Q9-F1
#
_cell.length_a   1.000
_cell.length_b   1.000
_cell.length_c   1.000
_cell.angle_alpha   90.00
_cell.angle_beta   90.00
_cell.angle_gamma   90.00
#
_symmetry.space_group_name_H-M   'P 1'
#
loop_
_entity.id
_entity.type
_entity.pdbx_description
1 polymer ?
#
loop_
_entity_poly.entity_id
_entity_poly.type
_entity_poly.pdbx_seq_one_letter_code
_entity_poly.pdbx_strand_id
1 'polypeptide(L)'
;MYPGNKRKKLWREEKERLLKMTLEERRKEYLREYVALKDIPTWMEEMRSKNESDGENAKEDVQGKRSLSEKVSLYRGDITLLEVDAIVNAGEVLR
;
A
#
# COMPACT_ATOMS: atom_id res chain seq x y z
N MET A 1 14.12 37.05 10.40
CA MET A 1 13.04 36.03 10.46
C MET A 1 13.57 34.75 9.80
N TYR A 2 13.78 33.67 10.56
CA TYR A 2 14.52 32.49 10.08
C TYR A 2 13.79 31.74 8.93
N PRO A 3 14.49 31.34 7.86
CA PRO A 3 13.90 30.66 6.70
C PRO A 3 13.28 29.29 7.02
N GLY A 4 13.65 28.65 8.14
CA GLY A 4 13.08 27.37 8.59
C GLY A 4 11.59 27.41 8.96
N ASN A 5 11.06 28.56 9.39
CA ASN A 5 9.64 28.66 9.78
C ASN A 5 8.68 28.67 8.58
N LYS A 6 9.11 29.18 7.42
CA LYS A 6 8.26 29.21 6.22
C LYS A 6 8.04 27.81 5.65
N ARG A 7 9.12 27.02 5.48
CA ARG A 7 9.02 25.62 5.01
C ARG A 7 8.18 24.76 5.95
N LYS A 8 8.32 24.96 7.27
CA LYS A 8 7.50 24.28 8.28
C LYS A 8 6.00 24.60 8.18
N LYS A 9 5.65 25.83 7.80
CA LYS A 9 4.26 26.22 7.57
C LYS A 9 3.70 25.58 6.30
N LEU A 10 4.49 25.58 5.22
CA LEU A 10 4.09 25.05 3.90
C LEU A 10 3.74 23.56 3.92
N TRP A 11 4.58 22.69 4.52
CA TRP A 11 4.27 21.25 4.52
C TRP A 11 3.04 20.90 5.37
N ARG A 12 2.77 21.68 6.43
CA ARG A 12 1.60 21.47 7.29
C ARG A 12 0.30 21.82 6.57
N GLU A 13 0.29 22.97 5.90
CA GLU A 13 -0.85 23.41 5.09
C GLU A 13 -1.13 22.41 3.96
N GLU A 14 -0.08 21.96 3.27
CA GLU A 14 -0.22 20.97 2.20
C GLU A 14 -0.67 19.60 2.71
N LYS A 15 -0.15 19.16 3.86
CA LYS A 15 -0.62 17.93 4.51
C LYS A 15 -2.11 18.02 4.86
N GLU A 16 -2.55 19.13 5.43
CA GLU A 16 -3.96 19.33 5.81
C GLU A 16 -4.86 19.37 4.56
N ARG A 17 -4.41 20.01 3.48
CA ARG A 17 -5.11 20.02 2.19
C ARG A 17 -5.31 18.59 1.66
N LEU A 18 -4.23 17.82 1.56
CA LEU A 18 -4.27 16.45 1.03
C LEU A 18 -5.10 15.49 1.89
N LEU A 19 -5.12 15.68 3.22
CA LEU A 19 -5.93 14.87 4.14
C LEU A 19 -7.44 15.15 4.03
N LYS A 20 -7.84 16.32 3.54
CA LYS A 20 -9.26 16.70 3.37
C LYS A 20 -9.84 16.31 2.01
N MET A 21 -9.00 15.97 1.05
CA MET A 21 -9.42 15.58 -0.30
C MET A 21 -9.97 14.15 -0.32
N THR A 22 -10.92 13.89 -1.21
CA THR A 22 -11.35 12.52 -1.51
C THR A 22 -10.30 11.78 -2.35
N LEU A 23 -10.39 10.46 -2.44
CA LEU A 23 -9.47 9.66 -3.24
C LEU A 23 -9.53 10.04 -4.73
N GLU A 24 -10.72 10.35 -5.24
CA GLU A 24 -10.96 10.76 -6.62
C GLU A 24 -10.34 12.13 -6.93
N GLU A 25 -10.39 13.05 -5.97
CA GLU A 25 -9.72 14.35 -6.10
C GLU A 25 -8.21 14.18 -6.08
N ARG A 26 -7.68 13.35 -5.18
CA ARG A 26 -6.23 13.07 -5.08
C ARG A 26 -5.68 12.46 -6.37
N ARG A 27 -6.40 11.54 -7.00
CA ARG A 27 -6.01 10.90 -8.27
C ARG A 27 -5.81 11.89 -9.42
N LYS A 28 -6.51 13.03 -9.42
CA LYS A 28 -6.32 14.09 -10.45
C LYS A 28 -4.97 14.78 -10.33
N GLU A 29 -4.35 14.74 -9.16
CA GLU A 29 -3.06 15.38 -8.87
C GLU A 29 -1.89 14.39 -8.87
N TYR A 30 -2.12 13.10 -9.11
CA TYR A 30 -1.04 12.12 -9.21
C TYR A 30 -0.17 12.39 -10.43
N LEU A 31 1.14 12.45 -10.22
CA LEU A 31 2.12 12.66 -11.29
C LEU A 31 2.42 11.38 -12.08
N ARG A 32 2.03 10.22 -11.55
CA ARG A 32 2.35 8.89 -12.08
C ARG A 32 1.12 7.99 -11.97
N GLU A 33 1.18 6.86 -12.66
CA GLU A 33 0.23 5.76 -12.47
C GLU A 33 0.25 5.25 -11.03
N TYR A 34 -0.83 4.56 -10.65
CA TYR A 34 -1.01 4.00 -9.31
C TYR A 34 -1.55 2.58 -9.40
N VAL A 35 -1.29 1.80 -8.36
CA VAL A 35 -1.84 0.45 -8.16
C VAL A 35 -2.84 0.53 -7.03
N ALA A 36 -4.12 0.34 -7.31
CA ALA A 36 -5.16 0.39 -6.29
C ALA A 36 -5.08 -0.84 -5.38
N LEU A 37 -5.39 -0.68 -4.09
CA LEU A 37 -5.39 -1.79 -3.12
C LEU A 37 -6.23 -2.99 -3.59
N LYS A 38 -7.35 -2.74 -4.26
CA LYS A 38 -8.26 -3.77 -4.81
C LYS A 38 -7.63 -4.62 -5.92
N ASP A 39 -6.57 -4.13 -6.57
CA ASP A 39 -5.91 -4.82 -7.68
C ASP A 39 -4.73 -5.67 -7.15
N ILE A 40 -4.44 -5.62 -5.85
CA ILE A 40 -3.41 -6.43 -5.19
C ILE A 40 -4.08 -7.71 -4.66
N PRO A 41 -3.72 -8.90 -5.17
CA PRO A 41 -4.31 -10.14 -4.69
C PRO A 41 -3.89 -10.41 -3.24
N THR A 42 -4.81 -10.96 -2.46
CA THR A 42 -4.53 -11.50 -1.14
C THR A 42 -3.73 -12.79 -1.24
N TRP A 43 -3.03 -13.16 -0.17
CA TRP A 43 -2.32 -14.43 -0.09
C TRP A 43 -3.25 -15.62 -0.29
N MET A 44 -4.51 -15.52 0.16
CA MET A 44 -5.53 -16.54 -0.10
C MET A 44 -5.82 -16.70 -1.60
N GLU A 45 -5.99 -15.59 -2.32
CA GLU A 45 -6.28 -15.60 -3.76
C GLU A 45 -5.10 -16.11 -4.58
N GLU A 46 -3.87 -15.73 -4.22
CA GLU A 46 -2.66 -16.29 -4.83
C GLU A 46 -2.54 -17.80 -4.65
N MET A 47 -2.80 -18.30 -3.44
CA MET A 47 -2.71 -19.73 -3.14
C MET A 47 -3.80 -20.54 -3.84
N ARG A 48 -5.01 -19.98 -3.97
CA ARG A 48 -6.08 -20.62 -4.75
C ARG A 48 -5.68 -20.75 -6.23
N SER A 49 -5.14 -19.68 -6.81
CA SER A 49 -4.73 -19.65 -8.21
C SER A 49 -3.61 -20.65 -8.52
N LYS A 50 -2.66 -20.84 -7.59
CA LYS A 50 -1.56 -21.83 -7.72
C LYS A 50 -2.01 -23.27 -7.54
N ASN A 51 -2.95 -23.53 -6.62
CA ASN A 51 -3.48 -24.88 -6.41
C ASN A 51 -4.30 -25.39 -7.61
N GLU A 52 -4.90 -24.50 -8.39
CA GLU A 52 -5.57 -24.84 -9.65
C GLU A 52 -4.58 -25.15 -10.79
N SER A 53 -3.35 -24.62 -10.76
CA SER A 53 -2.34 -24.88 -11.79
C SER A 53 -1.49 -26.14 -11.54
N ASP A 54 -1.20 -26.48 -10.28
CA ASP A 54 -0.18 -27.49 -9.97
C ASP A 54 -0.71 -28.86 -9.50
N GLY A 55 -2.02 -29.08 -9.36
CA GLY A 55 -2.59 -30.41 -9.09
C GLY A 55 -2.17 -31.09 -7.77
N GLU A 56 -1.26 -30.49 -7.01
CA GLU A 56 -0.81 -31.00 -5.72
C GLU A 56 -1.71 -30.48 -4.60
N ASN A 57 -2.38 -31.42 -3.94
CA ASN A 57 -3.23 -31.17 -2.78
C ASN A 57 -2.35 -30.77 -1.58
N ALA A 58 -1.94 -29.51 -1.49
CA ALA A 58 -1.53 -28.89 -0.23
C ALA A 58 -2.78 -28.60 0.63
N LYS A 59 -3.51 -29.66 0.99
CA LYS A 59 -4.62 -29.63 1.95
C LYS A 59 -4.11 -29.87 3.36
N GLU A 60 -3.07 -29.16 3.78
CA GLU A 60 -2.63 -29.21 5.17
C GLU A 60 -2.62 -27.78 5.75
N ASP A 61 -3.41 -27.61 6.82
CA ASP A 61 -3.51 -26.44 7.72
C ASP A 61 -4.23 -25.14 7.30
N VAL A 62 -4.87 -25.06 6.13
CA VAL A 62 -5.57 -23.81 5.71
C VAL A 62 -6.89 -23.54 6.46
N GLN A 63 -7.50 -24.56 7.08
CA GLN A 63 -8.86 -24.42 7.63
C GLN A 63 -8.91 -23.62 8.95
N GLY A 64 -7.81 -23.51 9.70
CA GLY A 64 -7.75 -22.78 10.97
C GLY A 64 -7.26 -21.33 10.89
N LYS A 65 -6.66 -20.91 9.77
CA LYS A 65 -5.99 -19.60 9.60
C LYS A 65 -6.56 -18.73 8.48
N ARG A 66 -7.76 -19.04 7.97
CA ARG A 66 -8.39 -18.31 6.86
C ARG A 66 -8.42 -16.78 7.06
N SER A 67 -8.55 -16.31 8.31
CA SER A 67 -8.70 -14.88 8.59
C SER A 67 -7.46 -14.02 8.37
N LEU A 68 -6.25 -14.60 8.38
CA LEU A 68 -5.01 -13.83 8.17
C LEU A 68 -4.60 -13.82 6.70
N SER A 69 -4.82 -14.93 5.98
CA SER A 69 -4.49 -15.03 4.55
C SER A 69 -5.32 -14.08 3.65
N GLU A 70 -6.48 -13.61 4.12
CA GLU A 70 -7.30 -12.59 3.45
C GLU A 70 -6.81 -11.15 3.73
N LYS A 71 -5.92 -10.97 4.71
CA LYS A 71 -5.47 -9.65 5.19
C LYS A 71 -4.02 -9.32 4.84
N VAL A 72 -3.32 -10.27 4.23
CA VAL A 72 -1.91 -10.12 3.84
C VAL A 72 -1.76 -10.42 2.36
N SER A 73 -0.85 -9.72 1.72
CA SER A 73 -0.48 -9.90 0.31
C SER A 73 1.03 -9.89 0.19
N LEU A 74 1.56 -10.64 -0.77
CA LEU A 74 2.94 -10.55 -1.19
C LEU A 74 2.99 -9.77 -2.51
N TYR A 75 3.55 -8.57 -2.49
CA TYR A 75 3.62 -7.71 -3.68
C TYR A 75 5.07 -7.52 -4.13
N ARG A 76 5.34 -7.75 -5.42
CA ARG A 76 6.62 -7.47 -6.06
C ARG A 76 6.46 -6.33 -7.06
N GLY A 77 6.90 -5.13 -6.68
CA GLY A 77 6.84 -3.95 -7.54
C GLY A 77 7.40 -2.72 -6.84
N ASP A 78 7.22 -1.55 -7.46
CA ASP A 78 7.59 -0.26 -6.88
C ASP A 78 6.59 0.14 -5.79
N ILE A 79 7.06 0.20 -4.53
CA ILE A 79 6.22 0.55 -3.37
C ILE A 79 5.65 1.96 -3.46
N THR A 80 6.26 2.86 -4.24
CA THR A 80 5.80 4.25 -4.40
C THR A 80 4.55 4.39 -5.26
N LEU A 81 4.17 3.33 -6.00
CA LEU A 81 2.97 3.30 -6.82
C LEU A 81 1.74 2.76 -6.08
N LEU A 82 1.91 2.20 -4.87
CA LEU A 82 0.82 1.61 -4.11
C LEU A 82 -0.13 2.70 -3.56
N GLU A 83 -1.39 2.67 -3.99
CA GLU A 83 -2.46 3.52 -3.44
C GLU A 83 -3.02 2.88 -2.17
N VAL A 84 -2.27 3.03 -1.08
CA VAL A 84 -2.57 2.53 0.26
C VAL A 84 -2.43 3.65 1.31
N ASP A 85 -3.04 3.48 2.47
CA ASP A 85 -3.06 4.51 3.52
C ASP A 85 -1.66 4.90 4.04
N ALA A 86 -0.75 3.92 4.09
CA ALA A 86 0.62 4.12 4.53
C ALA A 86 1.57 3.16 3.81
N ILE A 87 2.75 3.68 3.45
CA ILE A 87 3.91 2.89 3.04
C ILE A 87 5.03 3.11 4.05
N VAL A 88 5.87 2.10 4.24
CA VAL A 88 7.00 2.17 5.16
C VAL A 88 8.25 2.55 4.36
N ASN A 89 8.99 3.53 4.86
CA ASN A 89 10.31 3.88 4.34
C ASN A 89 11.41 3.26 5.22
N ALA A 90 12.38 2.60 4.61
CA ALA A 90 13.61 2.16 5.28
C ALA A 90 14.62 3.32 5.35
N GLY A 91 14.28 4.37 6.11
CA GLY A 91 15.11 5.57 6.24
C GLY A 91 16.28 5.42 7.20
N GLU A 92 17.33 6.21 6.99
CA GLU A 92 18.48 6.29 7.90
C GLU A 92 18.30 7.41 8.94
N VAL A 93 18.90 7.21 10.12
CA VAL A 93 19.01 8.28 11.12
C VAL A 93 20.24 9.13 10.78
N LEU A 94 20.03 10.40 10.43
CA LEU A 94 21.10 11.40 10.40
C LEU A 94 21.60 11.58 11.84
N ARG A 95 22.77 11.00 12.14
CA ARG A 95 23.51 11.23 13.38
C ARG A 95 24.42 12.44 13.24
#